data_AF-A0A939RAI0-F1
#
_entry.id   AF-A0A939RAI0-F1
#
_cell.length_a   1.000
_cell.length_b   1.000
_cell.length_c   1.000
_cell.angle_alpha   90.00
_cell.angle_beta   90.00
_cell.angle_gamma   90.00
#
_symmetry.space_group_name_H-M   'P 1'
#
loop_
_entity.id
_entity.type
_entity.pdbx_description
1 polymer ?
#
loop_
_entity_poly.entity_id
_entity_poly.type
_entity_poly.pdbx_seq_one_letter_code
_entity_poly.pdbx_strand_id
1 'polypeptide(L)'
;MFHRKKYRLLCIIPAVINMAIYSTVLFGSRIAYTIEPTNHWGGGPLSKSVYITTFLYLMILVYCSINSFYTGDRRKSLILMLMFVQAVFAGFLEYMNESTFTNTITALCLLEFYIYLSTVYRQELKNKLDKYVEEVEAAGVKMKNLTVEVMEALAGAIDAKDTYTNGHSRRVAEYSKKIAEAAGKSPEDCEKIYFTALLHDVGKIGVPIEILTKKGRLTDEEFEQIKQHPVIGSQILSTISDYPWLSVGAHYHHERYNGKGYPDGLKAEMIPEIARIIAVADAYDAMTSNRSYRDAIPQHVVREELVKGSGTQFDPEFARSMIHLIDLDTEYEMKESISGVNVANADGLRCDQIYHDCTEGICITRKRSVVRICSIPDEGFEEDESLPTVIVYDSLDGQVHPGEEKNKDLLYCEYARIRLDGEVVEGHVRKTEVREFDVGMEIESSGEPDAASGQKYKIEAVRNRDHVLVTVSSEKKKYGVILA
;
A
#
# COMPACT_ATOMS: atom_id res chain seq x y z
N MET A 1 -30.01 -14.66 13.25
CA MET A 1 -31.12 -14.55 12.27
C MET A 1 -32.44 -15.21 12.73
N PHE A 2 -32.40 -16.33 13.45
CA PHE A 2 -33.60 -17.05 13.94
C PHE A 2 -34.42 -16.31 15.02
N HIS A 3 -33.80 -15.51 15.90
CA HIS A 3 -34.55 -14.76 16.94
C HIS A 3 -35.43 -13.62 16.38
N ARG A 4 -35.00 -12.92 15.32
CA ARG A 4 -35.76 -11.79 14.75
C ARG A 4 -37.05 -12.22 14.02
N LYS A 5 -37.09 -13.42 13.42
CA LYS A 5 -38.32 -13.97 12.79
C LYS A 5 -39.40 -14.34 13.83
N LYS A 6 -39.01 -14.87 15.00
CA LYS A 6 -39.97 -15.14 16.11
C LYS A 6 -40.58 -13.84 16.64
N TYR A 7 -39.78 -12.77 16.79
CA TYR A 7 -40.26 -11.45 17.21
C TYR A 7 -41.28 -10.82 16.24
N ARG A 8 -41.12 -11.02 14.92
CA ARG A 8 -42.09 -10.54 13.91
C ARG A 8 -43.47 -11.18 14.05
N LEU A 9 -43.53 -12.50 14.26
CA LEU A 9 -44.80 -13.19 14.52
C LEU A 9 -45.40 -12.78 15.88
N LEU A 10 -44.57 -12.60 16.90
CA LEU A 10 -45.02 -12.25 18.25
C LEU A 10 -45.58 -10.83 18.41
N CYS A 11 -45.32 -9.89 17.50
CA CYS A 11 -45.87 -8.53 17.60
C CYS A 11 -47.04 -8.27 16.64
N ILE A 12 -47.02 -8.86 15.45
CA ILE A 12 -48.04 -8.61 14.41
C ILE A 12 -49.26 -9.52 14.62
N ILE A 13 -49.05 -10.80 14.96
CA ILE A 13 -50.15 -11.76 15.13
C ILE A 13 -51.04 -11.37 16.33
N PRO A 14 -50.50 -11.05 17.52
CA PRO A 14 -51.33 -10.61 18.63
C PRO A 14 -52.07 -9.30 18.34
N ALA A 15 -51.52 -8.43 17.50
CA ALA A 15 -52.18 -7.17 17.15
C ALA A 15 -53.34 -7.34 16.16
N VAL A 16 -53.22 -8.24 15.17
CA VAL A 16 -54.33 -8.59 14.27
C VAL A 16 -55.40 -9.36 15.03
N ILE A 17 -55.00 -10.30 15.89
CA ILE A 17 -55.90 -10.99 16.83
C ILE A 17 -56.57 -9.99 17.78
N ASN A 18 -55.86 -8.95 18.23
CA ASN A 18 -56.40 -7.90 19.08
C ASN A 18 -57.38 -6.98 18.34
N MET A 19 -57.14 -6.59 17.09
CA MET A 19 -58.11 -5.82 16.30
C MET A 19 -59.40 -6.64 16.08
N ALA A 20 -59.26 -7.96 15.87
CA ALA A 20 -60.39 -8.88 15.77
C ALA A 20 -61.11 -9.05 17.12
N ILE A 21 -60.39 -9.22 18.23
CA ILE A 21 -60.99 -9.36 19.57
C ILE A 21 -61.65 -8.06 20.01
N TYR A 22 -61.01 -6.90 19.82
CA TYR A 22 -61.53 -5.60 20.26
C TYR A 22 -62.74 -5.16 19.44
N SER A 23 -62.76 -5.42 18.13
CA SER A 23 -63.98 -5.28 17.32
C SER A 23 -65.06 -6.26 17.77
N THR A 24 -64.72 -7.51 18.08
CA THR A 24 -65.68 -8.50 18.61
C THR A 24 -66.14 -8.17 20.03
N VAL A 25 -65.35 -7.46 20.84
CA VAL A 25 -65.65 -7.03 22.21
C VAL A 25 -66.56 -5.82 22.21
N LEU A 26 -66.26 -4.77 21.44
CA LEU A 26 -67.12 -3.58 21.34
C LEU A 26 -68.43 -3.85 20.62
N PHE A 27 -68.37 -4.68 19.56
CA PHE A 27 -69.57 -5.07 18.81
C PHE A 27 -70.33 -6.18 19.56
N GLY A 28 -69.61 -7.09 20.23
CA GLY A 28 -70.16 -8.19 21.01
C GLY A 28 -70.68 -7.80 22.39
N SER A 29 -70.14 -6.77 23.05
CA SER A 29 -70.71 -6.20 24.29
C SER A 29 -72.05 -5.52 23.96
N ARG A 30 -72.11 -4.74 22.86
CA ARG A 30 -73.35 -4.19 22.33
C ARG A 30 -74.36 -5.27 21.95
N ILE A 31 -73.92 -6.31 21.22
CA ILE A 31 -74.77 -7.45 20.84
C ILE A 31 -75.25 -8.21 22.09
N ALA A 32 -74.37 -8.48 23.06
CA ALA A 32 -74.71 -9.17 24.31
C ALA A 32 -75.68 -8.35 25.16
N TYR A 33 -75.54 -7.03 25.23
CA TYR A 33 -76.51 -6.14 25.89
C TYR A 33 -77.85 -6.07 25.15
N THR A 34 -77.87 -6.17 23.82
CA THR A 34 -79.12 -6.24 23.04
C THR A 34 -79.81 -7.61 23.08
N ILE A 35 -79.07 -8.71 23.22
CA ILE A 35 -79.60 -10.07 23.27
C ILE A 35 -80.07 -10.44 24.69
N GLU A 36 -79.42 -9.92 25.74
CA GLU A 36 -79.78 -10.17 27.15
C GLU A 36 -80.05 -8.85 27.92
N PRO A 37 -81.20 -8.20 27.70
CA PRO A 37 -81.52 -6.90 28.31
C PRO A 37 -81.71 -6.96 29.84
N THR A 38 -81.82 -8.14 30.45
CA THR A 38 -82.03 -8.31 31.90
C THR A 38 -80.74 -8.48 32.70
N ASN A 39 -79.56 -8.42 32.08
CA ASN A 39 -78.27 -8.58 32.76
C ASN A 39 -77.81 -7.28 33.46
N HIS A 40 -78.57 -6.87 34.47
CA HIS A 40 -78.05 -5.96 35.48
C HIS A 40 -77.21 -6.79 36.47
N TRP A 41 -75.89 -6.60 36.42
CA TRP A 41 -74.90 -7.01 37.43
C TRP A 41 -74.48 -8.50 37.53
N GLY A 42 -74.93 -9.39 36.62
CA GLY A 42 -74.65 -10.84 36.71
C GLY A 42 -73.79 -11.48 35.59
N GLY A 43 -73.54 -10.76 34.49
CA GLY A 43 -72.64 -11.13 33.39
C GLY A 43 -72.73 -12.57 32.86
N GLY A 44 -73.51 -12.78 31.79
CA GLY A 44 -73.49 -14.02 31.01
C GLY A 44 -72.08 -14.43 30.56
N PRO A 45 -71.86 -15.70 30.18
CA PRO A 45 -70.53 -16.23 29.84
C PRO A 45 -69.82 -15.42 28.73
N LEU A 46 -70.59 -14.79 27.84
CA LEU A 46 -70.08 -13.90 26.78
C LEU A 46 -69.55 -12.55 27.30
N SER A 47 -70.13 -11.97 28.35
CA SER A 47 -69.61 -10.71 28.89
C SER A 47 -68.34 -10.95 29.71
N LYS A 48 -68.22 -12.09 30.40
CA LYS A 48 -67.02 -12.45 31.18
C LYS A 48 -65.80 -12.70 30.28
N SER A 49 -65.97 -13.29 29.10
CA SER A 49 -64.87 -13.51 28.15
C SER A 49 -64.33 -12.19 27.59
N VAL A 50 -65.18 -11.18 27.40
CA VAL A 50 -64.81 -9.82 26.98
C VAL A 50 -63.88 -9.14 28.00
N TYR A 51 -64.18 -9.23 29.29
CA TYR A 51 -63.31 -8.65 30.33
C TYR A 51 -61.98 -9.40 30.47
N ILE A 52 -61.99 -10.74 30.38
CA ILE A 52 -60.77 -11.55 30.46
C ILE A 52 -59.83 -11.25 29.28
N THR A 53 -60.37 -11.13 28.06
CA THR A 53 -59.57 -10.81 26.87
C THR A 53 -58.99 -9.40 26.94
N THR A 54 -59.74 -8.42 27.44
CA THR A 54 -59.26 -7.05 27.68
C THR A 54 -58.15 -7.00 28.74
N PHE A 55 -58.28 -7.76 29.83
CA PHE A 55 -57.25 -7.86 30.86
C PHE A 55 -55.95 -8.49 30.34
N LEU A 56 -56.05 -9.58 29.58
CA LEU A 56 -54.89 -10.21 28.94
C LEU A 56 -54.19 -9.25 27.97
N TYR A 57 -54.95 -8.44 27.24
CA TYR A 57 -54.40 -7.41 26.36
C TYR A 57 -53.60 -6.34 27.12
N LEU A 58 -54.13 -5.82 28.21
CA LEU A 58 -53.45 -4.86 29.07
C LEU A 58 -52.11 -5.42 29.60
N MET A 59 -52.08 -6.70 29.98
CA MET A 59 -50.86 -7.38 30.41
C MET A 59 -49.82 -7.51 29.27
N ILE A 60 -50.26 -7.78 28.05
CA ILE A 60 -49.37 -7.84 26.87
C ILE A 60 -48.78 -6.46 26.56
N LEU A 61 -49.57 -5.38 26.64
CA LEU A 61 -49.08 -4.02 26.44
C LEU A 61 -48.02 -3.62 27.46
N VAL A 62 -48.26 -3.92 28.75
CA VAL A 62 -47.29 -3.67 29.83
C VAL A 62 -46.01 -4.45 29.58
N TYR A 63 -46.12 -5.74 29.25
CA TYR A 63 -44.96 -6.57 28.94
C TYR A 63 -44.15 -6.01 27.75
N CYS A 64 -44.82 -5.64 26.65
CA CYS A 64 -44.18 -5.05 25.49
C CYS A 64 -43.55 -3.68 25.80
N SER A 65 -44.19 -2.86 26.63
CA SER A 65 -43.66 -1.54 27.02
C SER A 65 -42.40 -1.67 27.87
N ILE A 66 -42.42 -2.56 28.87
CA ILE A 66 -41.27 -2.87 29.73
C ILE A 66 -40.12 -3.43 28.89
N ASN A 67 -40.38 -4.40 28.01
CA ASN A 67 -39.36 -4.97 27.15
C ASN A 67 -38.79 -3.94 26.16
N SER A 68 -39.63 -3.06 25.61
CA SER A 68 -39.18 -1.94 24.75
C SER A 68 -38.31 -0.93 25.50
N PHE A 69 -38.57 -0.72 26.80
CA PHE A 69 -37.76 0.14 27.66
C PHE A 69 -36.38 -0.47 27.90
N TYR A 70 -36.32 -1.77 28.25
CA TYR A 70 -35.06 -2.48 28.47
C TYR A 70 -34.22 -2.65 27.20
N THR A 71 -34.85 -2.69 26.01
CA THR A 71 -34.15 -2.71 24.72
C THR A 71 -33.68 -1.33 24.26
N GLY A 72 -33.89 -0.28 25.06
CA GLY A 72 -33.35 1.08 24.83
C GLY A 72 -34.21 1.97 23.92
N ASP A 73 -35.33 1.47 23.39
CA ASP A 73 -36.19 2.24 22.48
C ASP A 73 -37.26 3.02 23.27
N ARG A 74 -36.84 4.13 23.87
CA ARG A 74 -37.69 4.99 24.72
C ARG A 74 -38.95 5.50 24.02
N ARG A 75 -38.89 5.75 22.70
CA ARG A 75 -40.05 6.23 21.92
C ARG A 75 -41.12 5.14 21.79
N LYS A 76 -40.71 3.90 21.48
CA LYS A 76 -41.64 2.76 21.42
C LYS A 76 -42.26 2.44 22.78
N SER A 77 -41.48 2.50 23.86
CA SER A 77 -41.99 2.29 25.22
C SER A 77 -43.02 3.35 25.62
N LEU A 78 -42.77 4.63 25.28
CA LEU A 78 -43.69 5.72 25.56
C LEU A 78 -45.03 5.54 24.82
N ILE A 79 -45.00 5.19 23.53
CA ILE A 79 -46.21 4.93 22.74
C ILE A 79 -47.00 3.76 23.34
N LEU A 80 -46.33 2.66 23.72
CA LEU A 80 -46.98 1.51 24.33
C LEU A 80 -47.57 1.81 25.72
N MET A 81 -46.93 2.68 26.50
CA MET A 81 -47.46 3.14 27.79
C MET A 81 -48.70 4.04 27.60
N LEU A 82 -48.68 4.95 26.64
CA LEU A 82 -49.82 5.80 26.29
C LEU A 82 -51.04 4.95 25.88
N MET A 83 -50.83 3.97 25.00
CA MET A 83 -51.86 3.02 24.60
C MET A 83 -52.45 2.24 25.80
N PHE A 84 -51.61 1.85 26.76
CA PHE A 84 -52.07 1.16 27.97
C PHE A 84 -52.96 2.06 28.85
N VAL A 85 -52.54 3.31 29.10
CA VAL A 85 -53.31 4.27 29.92
C VAL A 85 -54.66 4.56 29.26
N GLN A 86 -54.67 4.77 27.95
CA GLN A 86 -55.90 5.00 27.17
C GLN A 86 -56.84 3.78 27.22
N ALA A 87 -56.32 2.56 27.11
CA ALA A 87 -57.13 1.35 27.19
C ALA A 87 -57.78 1.16 28.58
N VAL A 88 -57.07 1.46 29.67
CA VAL A 88 -57.64 1.46 31.03
C VAL A 88 -58.73 2.51 31.18
N PHE A 89 -58.49 3.73 30.66
CA PHE A 89 -59.46 4.83 30.74
C PHE A 89 -60.71 4.57 29.88
N ALA A 90 -60.57 4.00 28.68
CA ALA A 90 -61.70 3.58 27.85
C ALA A 90 -62.59 2.56 28.56
N GLY A 91 -61.99 1.57 29.24
CA GLY A 91 -62.73 0.58 30.03
C GLY A 91 -63.49 1.20 31.21
N PHE A 92 -62.91 2.23 31.84
CA PHE A 92 -63.59 3.00 32.90
C PHE A 92 -64.80 3.80 32.35
N LEU A 93 -64.68 4.44 31.18
CA LEU A 93 -65.79 5.18 30.58
C LEU A 93 -66.92 4.26 30.08
N GLU A 94 -66.58 3.07 29.58
CA GLU A 94 -67.56 2.04 29.24
C GLU A 94 -68.31 1.55 30.49
N TYR A 95 -67.62 1.39 31.62
CA TYR A 95 -68.26 1.09 32.92
C TYR A 95 -69.23 2.20 33.38
N MET A 96 -68.92 3.46 33.08
CA MET A 96 -69.79 4.61 33.33
C MET A 96 -70.91 4.80 32.27
N ASN A 97 -70.98 3.91 31.27
CA ASN A 97 -71.95 3.91 30.18
C ASN A 97 -71.84 5.11 29.19
N GLU A 98 -70.65 5.70 29.07
CA GLU A 98 -70.35 6.89 28.25
C GLU A 98 -69.82 6.53 26.85
N SER A 99 -70.72 6.12 25.94
CA SER A 99 -70.33 5.49 24.66
C SER A 99 -69.59 6.39 23.65
N THR A 100 -69.81 7.72 23.66
CA THR A 100 -69.20 8.65 22.70
C THR A 100 -67.70 8.82 22.94
N PHE A 101 -67.30 8.89 24.22
CA PHE A 101 -65.89 9.04 24.60
C PHE A 101 -65.11 7.75 24.35
N THR A 102 -65.72 6.58 24.59
CA THR A 102 -65.10 5.27 24.29
C THR A 102 -64.71 5.15 22.83
N ASN A 103 -65.61 5.49 21.89
CA ASN A 103 -65.32 5.45 20.45
C ASN A 103 -64.17 6.39 20.05
N THR A 104 -64.07 7.56 20.67
CA THR A 104 -63.02 8.55 20.40
C THR A 104 -61.65 8.05 20.88
N ILE A 105 -61.59 7.45 22.07
CA ILE A 105 -60.36 6.85 22.61
C ILE A 105 -59.94 5.65 21.76
N THR A 106 -60.88 4.82 21.32
CA THR A 106 -60.58 3.70 20.41
C THR A 106 -59.93 4.18 19.11
N ALA A 107 -60.44 5.26 18.50
CA ALA A 107 -59.86 5.83 17.28
C ALA A 107 -58.42 6.35 17.51
N LEU A 108 -58.15 6.97 18.67
CA LEU A 108 -56.81 7.40 19.06
C LEU A 108 -55.85 6.21 19.27
N CYS A 109 -56.29 5.15 19.94
CA CYS A 109 -55.51 3.91 20.11
C CYS A 109 -55.13 3.29 18.75
N LEU A 110 -56.03 3.31 17.76
CA LEU A 110 -55.75 2.80 16.41
C LEU A 110 -54.71 3.67 15.68
N LEU A 111 -54.78 4.99 15.83
CA LEU A 111 -53.80 5.92 15.26
C LEU A 111 -52.42 5.73 15.91
N GLU A 112 -52.34 5.63 17.23
CA GLU A 112 -51.10 5.37 17.96
C GLU A 112 -50.49 4.02 17.58
N PHE A 113 -51.33 3.00 17.44
CA PHE A 113 -50.90 1.69 16.98
C PHE A 113 -50.33 1.73 15.56
N TYR A 114 -50.97 2.47 14.65
CA TYR A 114 -50.45 2.70 13.30
C TYR A 114 -49.08 3.42 13.35
N ILE A 115 -48.94 4.45 14.19
CA ILE A 115 -47.67 5.15 14.39
C ILE A 115 -46.61 4.16 14.92
N TYR A 116 -46.94 3.35 15.92
CA TYR A 116 -46.05 2.32 16.45
C TYR A 116 -45.57 1.35 15.35
N LEU A 117 -46.49 0.75 14.59
CA LEU A 117 -46.14 -0.14 13.48
C LEU A 117 -45.25 0.55 12.44
N SER A 118 -45.57 1.80 12.09
CA SER A 118 -44.78 2.59 11.15
C SER A 118 -43.36 2.84 11.65
N THR A 119 -43.17 3.07 12.96
CA THR A 119 -41.82 3.24 13.56
C THR A 119 -41.02 1.94 13.55
N VAL A 120 -41.67 0.81 13.87
CA VAL A 120 -41.05 -0.51 13.82
C VAL A 120 -40.62 -0.85 12.39
N TYR A 121 -41.49 -0.61 11.42
CA TYR A 121 -41.21 -0.85 10.00
C TYR A 121 -40.08 0.06 9.49
N ARG A 122 -40.10 1.36 9.82
CA ARG A 122 -39.03 2.29 9.46
C ARG A 122 -37.69 1.89 10.04
N GLN A 123 -37.63 1.45 11.29
CA GLN A 123 -36.38 1.00 11.91
C GLN A 123 -35.84 -0.26 11.21
N GLU A 124 -36.72 -1.19 10.85
CA GLU A 124 -36.30 -2.39 10.13
C GLU A 124 -35.81 -2.09 8.72
N LEU A 125 -36.49 -1.17 8.02
CA LEU A 125 -36.06 -0.71 6.71
C LEU A 125 -34.71 0.00 6.79
N LYS A 126 -34.52 0.87 7.79
CA LYS A 126 -33.25 1.56 8.04
C LYS A 126 -32.12 0.56 8.31
N ASN A 127 -32.32 -0.40 9.21
CA ASN A 127 -31.30 -1.41 9.49
C ASN A 127 -30.93 -2.25 8.26
N LYS A 128 -31.89 -2.51 7.35
CA LYS A 128 -31.59 -3.18 6.08
C LYS A 128 -30.81 -2.27 5.14
N LEU A 129 -31.21 -1.00 5.05
CA LEU A 129 -30.53 -0.01 4.22
C LEU A 129 -29.09 0.19 4.67
N ASP A 130 -28.86 0.38 5.97
CA ASP A 130 -27.52 0.53 6.56
C ASP A 130 -26.63 -0.68 6.21
N LYS A 131 -27.18 -1.90 6.32
CA LYS A 131 -26.47 -3.13 5.92
C LYS A 131 -26.14 -3.18 4.42
N TYR A 132 -27.06 -2.74 3.56
CA TYR A 132 -26.80 -2.68 2.12
C TYR A 132 -25.74 -1.62 1.78
N VAL A 133 -25.75 -0.48 2.46
CA VAL A 133 -24.73 0.58 2.29
C VAL A 133 -23.36 0.04 2.69
N GLU A 134 -23.23 -0.59 3.87
CA GLU A 134 -21.98 -1.22 4.31
C GLU A 134 -21.48 -2.29 3.32
N GLU A 135 -22.39 -3.13 2.78
CA GLU A 135 -22.03 -4.14 1.78
C GLU A 135 -21.53 -3.52 0.46
N VAL A 136 -22.14 -2.42 0.00
CA VAL A 136 -21.74 -1.71 -1.21
C VAL A 136 -20.40 -0.99 -1.01
N GLU A 137 -20.20 -0.33 0.13
CA GLU A 137 -18.93 0.32 0.46
C GLU A 137 -17.79 -0.71 0.56
N ALA A 138 -18.02 -1.83 1.25
CA ALA A 138 -17.04 -2.91 1.34
C ALA A 138 -16.73 -3.53 -0.03
N ALA A 139 -17.75 -3.70 -0.89
CA ALA A 139 -17.55 -4.16 -2.26
C ALA A 139 -16.76 -3.14 -3.10
N GLY A 140 -17.00 -1.85 -2.92
CA GLY A 140 -16.27 -0.77 -3.58
C GLY A 140 -14.79 -0.75 -3.20
N VAL A 141 -14.47 -0.84 -1.90
CA VAL A 141 -13.08 -0.93 -1.42
C VAL A 141 -12.39 -2.18 -1.97
N LYS A 142 -13.08 -3.32 -1.95
CA LYS A 142 -12.53 -4.57 -2.50
C LYS A 142 -12.26 -4.46 -4.01
N MET A 143 -13.14 -3.82 -4.76
CA MET A 143 -12.96 -3.60 -6.19
C MET A 143 -11.76 -2.68 -6.47
N LYS A 144 -11.60 -1.61 -5.68
CA LYS A 144 -10.43 -0.71 -5.79
C LYS A 144 -9.14 -1.49 -5.56
N ASN A 145 -9.04 -2.27 -4.48
CA ASN A 145 -7.84 -3.05 -4.17
C ASN A 145 -7.53 -4.09 -5.27
N LEU A 146 -8.54 -4.81 -5.74
CA LEU A 146 -8.37 -5.76 -6.84
C LEU A 146 -7.86 -5.07 -8.12
N THR A 147 -8.35 -3.87 -8.41
CA THR A 147 -7.88 -3.09 -9.57
C THR A 147 -6.39 -2.77 -9.45
N VAL A 148 -5.95 -2.32 -8.27
CA VAL A 148 -4.53 -2.05 -7.99
C VAL A 148 -3.69 -3.32 -8.14
N GLU A 149 -4.11 -4.42 -7.51
CA GLU A 149 -3.41 -5.71 -7.59
C GLU A 149 -3.27 -6.22 -9.03
N VAL A 150 -4.31 -6.04 -9.85
CA VAL A 150 -4.28 -6.40 -11.29
C VAL A 150 -3.31 -5.51 -12.07
N MET A 151 -3.29 -4.20 -11.81
CA MET A 151 -2.34 -3.29 -12.45
C MET A 151 -0.89 -3.62 -12.09
N GLU A 152 -0.61 -3.91 -10.82
CA GLU A 152 0.71 -4.34 -10.37
C GLU A 152 1.13 -5.68 -10.97
N ALA A 153 0.21 -6.65 -11.05
CA ALA A 153 0.46 -7.95 -11.67
C ALA A 153 0.77 -7.81 -13.16
N LEU A 154 0.07 -6.92 -13.87
CA LEU A 154 0.34 -6.64 -15.28
C LEU A 154 1.71 -6.00 -15.46
N ALA A 155 2.04 -4.98 -14.67
CA ALA A 155 3.36 -4.35 -14.68
C ALA A 155 4.47 -5.37 -14.41
N GLY A 156 4.30 -6.22 -13.37
CA GLY A 156 5.26 -7.27 -13.04
C GLY A 156 5.42 -8.32 -14.15
N ALA A 157 4.35 -8.65 -14.89
CA ALA A 157 4.42 -9.57 -16.02
C ALA A 157 5.21 -8.98 -17.20
N ILE A 158 5.09 -7.67 -17.45
CA ILE A 158 5.87 -6.96 -18.46
C ILE A 158 7.32 -6.87 -18.04
N ASP A 159 7.57 -6.46 -16.79
CA ASP A 159 8.91 -6.38 -16.19
C ASP A 159 9.63 -7.75 -16.21
N ALA A 160 8.91 -8.86 -16.12
CA ALA A 160 9.47 -10.21 -16.19
C ALA A 160 9.83 -10.65 -17.63
N LYS A 161 9.18 -10.09 -18.65
CA LYS A 161 9.48 -10.36 -20.06
C LYS A 161 10.80 -9.71 -20.48
N ASP A 162 11.12 -8.57 -19.90
CA ASP A 162 12.36 -7.83 -20.11
C ASP A 162 13.30 -8.10 -18.92
N THR A 163 14.32 -8.94 -19.14
CA THR A 163 15.26 -9.39 -18.09
C THR A 163 15.96 -8.26 -17.33
N TYR A 164 15.88 -7.03 -17.83
CA TYR A 164 16.54 -5.85 -17.27
C TYR A 164 15.63 -4.99 -16.38
N THR A 165 14.33 -5.29 -16.29
CA THR A 165 13.33 -4.39 -15.69
C THR A 165 12.67 -4.91 -14.41
N ASN A 166 13.24 -5.88 -13.69
CA ASN A 166 12.58 -6.40 -12.49
C ASN A 166 12.31 -5.30 -11.45
N GLY A 167 11.02 -5.00 -11.20
CA GLY A 167 10.58 -3.95 -10.28
C GLY A 167 10.75 -2.52 -10.81
N HIS A 168 11.22 -2.34 -12.05
CA HIS A 168 11.42 -1.05 -12.70
C HIS A 168 10.13 -0.23 -12.74
N SER A 169 9.04 -0.83 -13.24
CA SER A 169 7.76 -0.14 -13.38
C SER A 169 7.25 0.42 -12.04
N ARG A 170 7.45 -0.35 -10.95
CA ARG A 170 7.09 0.10 -9.59
C ARG A 170 8.00 1.23 -9.11
N ARG A 171 9.32 1.15 -9.32
CA ARG A 171 10.26 2.22 -8.91
C ARG A 171 9.98 3.53 -9.64
N VAL A 172 9.78 3.47 -10.97
CA VAL A 172 9.38 4.63 -11.78
C VAL A 172 8.06 5.23 -11.30
N ALA A 173 7.08 4.40 -10.92
CA ALA A 173 5.83 4.88 -10.34
C ALA A 173 6.01 5.63 -9.02
N GLU A 174 6.81 5.08 -8.11
CA GLU A 174 7.13 5.72 -6.83
C GLU A 174 7.89 7.04 -7.04
N TYR A 175 8.89 7.09 -7.93
CA TYR A 175 9.60 8.32 -8.23
C TYR A 175 8.70 9.37 -8.88
N SER A 176 7.86 8.96 -9.84
CA SER A 176 6.91 9.86 -10.50
C SER A 176 5.95 10.50 -9.50
N LYS A 177 5.45 9.70 -8.55
CA LYS A 177 4.59 10.19 -7.46
C LYS A 177 5.33 11.20 -6.57
N LYS A 178 6.56 10.89 -6.15
CA LYS A 178 7.39 11.82 -5.34
C LYS A 178 7.67 13.13 -6.07
N ILE A 179 7.97 13.08 -7.38
CA ILE A 179 8.18 14.27 -8.20
C ILE A 179 6.89 15.12 -8.26
N ALA A 180 5.73 14.48 -8.44
CA ALA A 180 4.43 15.16 -8.44
C ALA A 180 4.11 15.82 -7.10
N GLU A 181 4.37 15.13 -5.99
CA GLU A 181 4.20 15.66 -4.64
C GLU A 181 5.12 16.87 -4.41
N ALA A 182 6.40 16.77 -4.80
CA ALA A 182 7.36 17.87 -4.71
C ALA A 182 6.99 19.07 -5.61
N ALA A 183 6.31 18.83 -6.73
CA ALA A 183 5.75 19.87 -7.60
C ALA A 183 4.42 20.45 -7.10
N GLY A 184 3.93 20.03 -5.92
CA GLY A 184 2.72 20.58 -5.30
C GLY A 184 1.40 20.08 -5.91
N LYS A 185 1.40 18.89 -6.53
CA LYS A 185 0.19 18.27 -7.10
C LYS A 185 -0.74 17.74 -6.01
N SER A 186 -2.02 17.60 -6.35
CA SER A 186 -3.03 17.06 -5.43
C SER A 186 -2.80 15.57 -5.16
N PRO A 187 -3.22 15.03 -4.00
CA PRO A 187 -3.10 13.59 -3.73
C PRO A 187 -3.75 12.70 -4.79
N GLU A 188 -4.86 13.17 -5.37
CA GLU A 188 -5.56 12.50 -6.45
C GLU A 188 -4.70 12.46 -7.71
N ASP A 189 -4.09 13.59 -8.12
CA ASP A 189 -3.22 13.63 -9.29
C ASP A 189 -1.93 12.83 -9.10
N CYS A 190 -1.39 12.80 -7.88
CA CYS A 190 -0.25 11.93 -7.54
C CYS A 190 -0.61 10.44 -7.71
N GLU A 191 -1.81 10.01 -7.30
CA GLU A 191 -2.30 8.64 -7.51
C GLU A 191 -2.49 8.34 -9.01
N LYS A 192 -3.03 9.30 -9.78
CA LYS A 192 -3.15 9.19 -11.24
C LYS A 192 -1.79 9.02 -11.93
N ILE A 193 -0.80 9.82 -11.55
CA ILE A 193 0.57 9.78 -12.07
C ILE A 193 1.23 8.45 -11.71
N TYR A 194 1.05 7.97 -10.48
CA TYR A 194 1.56 6.68 -10.03
C TYR A 194 1.08 5.53 -10.92
N PHE A 195 -0.24 5.38 -11.14
CA PHE A 195 -0.75 4.29 -11.96
C PHE A 195 -0.37 4.40 -13.43
N THR A 196 -0.26 5.63 -13.94
CA THR A 196 0.19 5.86 -15.32
C THR A 196 1.66 5.51 -15.52
N ALA A 197 2.50 5.89 -14.56
CA ALA A 197 3.89 5.49 -14.52
C ALA A 197 4.06 3.97 -14.38
N LEU A 198 3.23 3.31 -13.55
CA LEU A 198 3.29 1.85 -13.36
C LEU A 198 3.04 1.07 -14.66
N LEU A 199 2.26 1.61 -15.59
CA LEU A 199 1.87 0.95 -16.83
C LEU A 199 2.50 1.58 -18.09
N HIS A 200 3.46 2.50 -17.94
CA HIS A 200 4.04 3.25 -19.06
C HIS A 200 4.62 2.32 -20.15
N ASP A 201 5.20 1.21 -19.71
CA ASP A 201 5.94 0.26 -20.53
C ASP A 201 5.11 -0.95 -21.02
N VAL A 202 3.79 -0.98 -20.77
CA VAL A 202 2.94 -2.15 -21.09
C VAL A 202 2.99 -2.55 -22.57
N GLY A 203 3.29 -1.59 -23.45
CA GLY A 203 3.44 -1.84 -24.89
C GLY A 203 4.65 -2.71 -25.26
N LYS A 204 5.63 -2.92 -24.37
CA LYS A 204 6.73 -3.87 -24.58
C LYS A 204 6.24 -5.29 -24.83
N ILE A 205 4.98 -5.61 -24.50
CA ILE A 205 4.34 -6.87 -24.89
C ILE A 205 4.38 -7.11 -26.40
N GLY A 206 4.28 -6.05 -27.21
CA GLY A 206 4.31 -6.11 -28.67
C GLY A 206 5.71 -6.16 -29.29
N VAL A 207 6.77 -6.00 -28.50
CA VAL A 207 8.16 -6.03 -28.98
C VAL A 207 8.71 -7.46 -28.89
N PRO A 208 9.41 -7.99 -29.92
CA PRO A 208 10.05 -9.30 -29.88
C PRO A 208 11.05 -9.44 -28.71
N ILE A 209 11.07 -10.60 -28.06
CA ILE A 209 11.91 -10.83 -26.87
C ILE A 209 13.40 -10.84 -27.22
N GLU A 210 13.74 -11.26 -28.43
CA GLU A 210 15.11 -11.29 -28.95
C GLU A 210 15.71 -9.88 -29.06
N ILE A 211 14.86 -8.88 -29.33
CA ILE A 211 15.25 -7.47 -29.39
C ILE A 211 15.37 -6.89 -27.98
N LEU A 212 14.41 -7.17 -27.09
CA LEU A 212 14.43 -6.69 -25.70
C LEU A 212 15.62 -7.25 -24.91
N THR A 213 15.99 -8.51 -25.14
CA THR A 213 17.06 -9.21 -24.39
C THR A 213 18.43 -9.17 -25.08
N LYS A 214 18.57 -8.40 -26.16
CA LYS A 214 19.81 -8.34 -26.95
C LYS A 214 20.95 -7.74 -26.12
N LYS A 215 22.02 -8.51 -25.96
CA LYS A 215 23.28 -8.04 -25.36
C LYS A 215 24.11 -7.28 -26.40
N GLY A 216 23.88 -5.97 -26.52
CA GLY A 216 24.65 -5.08 -27.40
C GLY A 216 23.84 -3.95 -28.00
N ARG A 217 24.46 -3.18 -28.89
CA ARG A 217 23.77 -2.09 -29.59
C ARG A 217 22.72 -2.65 -30.57
N LEU A 218 21.53 -2.08 -30.54
CA LEU A 218 20.46 -2.37 -31.48
C LEU A 218 20.81 -1.79 -32.86
N THR A 219 20.38 -2.48 -33.93
CA THR A 219 20.36 -1.87 -35.26
C THR A 219 19.29 -0.79 -35.33
N ASP A 220 19.37 0.06 -36.34
CA ASP A 220 18.37 1.12 -36.50
C ASP A 220 16.97 0.51 -36.71
N GLU A 221 16.86 -0.60 -37.44
CA GLU A 221 15.58 -1.32 -37.65
C GLU A 221 15.03 -1.93 -36.35
N GLU A 222 15.90 -2.53 -35.51
CA GLU A 222 15.51 -3.06 -34.20
C GLU A 222 15.05 -1.93 -33.27
N PHE A 223 15.73 -0.78 -33.31
CA PHE A 223 15.36 0.38 -32.52
C PHE A 223 14.02 0.99 -32.96
N GLU A 224 13.71 1.02 -34.25
CA GLU A 224 12.39 1.43 -34.75
C GLU A 224 11.26 0.51 -34.25
N GLN A 225 11.53 -0.78 -34.04
CA GLN A 225 10.55 -1.69 -33.41
C GLN A 225 10.36 -1.37 -31.92
N ILE A 226 11.42 -1.04 -31.19
CA ILE A 226 11.29 -0.60 -29.80
C ILE A 226 10.46 0.68 -29.72
N LYS A 227 10.68 1.67 -30.61
CA LYS A 227 9.91 2.93 -30.62
C LYS A 227 8.40 2.76 -30.81
N GLN A 228 7.92 1.57 -31.19
CA GLN A 228 6.48 1.30 -31.30
C GLN A 228 5.81 1.02 -29.96
N HIS A 229 6.56 0.67 -28.90
CA HIS A 229 5.94 0.30 -27.62
C HIS A 229 5.09 1.42 -26.99
N PRO A 230 5.40 2.72 -27.10
CA PRO A 230 4.50 3.76 -26.57
C PRO A 230 3.15 3.75 -27.29
N VAL A 231 3.15 3.57 -28.61
CA VAL A 231 1.94 3.52 -29.44
C VAL A 231 1.11 2.28 -29.13
N ILE A 232 1.77 1.12 -29.01
CA ILE A 232 1.11 -0.15 -28.65
C ILE A 232 0.53 -0.06 -27.23
N GLY A 233 1.29 0.49 -26.29
CA GLY A 233 0.84 0.68 -24.92
C GLY A 233 -0.36 1.61 -24.82
N SER A 234 -0.33 2.73 -25.55
CA SER A 234 -1.47 3.64 -25.70
C SER A 234 -2.72 2.94 -26.24
N GLN A 235 -2.58 2.15 -27.30
CA GLN A 235 -3.70 1.38 -27.87
C GLN A 235 -4.31 0.39 -26.87
N ILE A 236 -3.47 -0.36 -26.15
CA ILE A 236 -3.92 -1.31 -25.11
C ILE A 236 -4.68 -0.57 -24.01
N LEU A 237 -4.07 0.49 -23.45
CA LEU A 237 -4.63 1.21 -22.31
C LEU A 237 -5.85 2.07 -22.69
N SER A 238 -5.99 2.48 -23.95
CA SER A 238 -7.15 3.24 -24.43
C SER A 238 -8.47 2.46 -24.33
N THR A 239 -8.40 1.12 -24.20
CA THR A 239 -9.58 0.28 -23.97
C THR A 239 -10.20 0.47 -22.59
N ILE A 240 -9.47 1.07 -21.65
CA ILE A 240 -9.91 1.32 -20.28
C ILE A 240 -10.56 2.71 -20.20
N SER A 241 -11.87 2.79 -20.44
CA SER A 241 -12.58 4.07 -20.63
C SER A 241 -12.71 4.95 -19.38
N ASP A 242 -12.79 4.36 -18.18
CA ASP A 242 -12.87 5.09 -16.90
C ASP A 242 -11.58 5.87 -16.58
N TYR A 243 -10.59 5.65 -17.41
CA TYR A 243 -9.19 5.70 -17.09
C TYR A 243 -8.41 6.13 -18.37
N PRO A 244 -8.65 7.37 -18.89
CA PRO A 244 -8.08 7.84 -20.17
C PRO A 244 -6.63 8.38 -20.11
N TRP A 245 -6.19 8.94 -18.99
CA TRP A 245 -4.80 9.36 -18.73
C TRP A 245 -3.69 8.27 -18.77
N LEU A 246 -4.00 6.97 -18.67
CA LEU A 246 -3.06 5.84 -18.71
C LEU A 246 -2.46 5.74 -20.11
N SER A 247 -3.32 5.79 -21.13
CA SER A 247 -2.88 5.77 -22.53
C SER A 247 -2.05 7.01 -22.85
N VAL A 248 -2.36 8.17 -22.27
CA VAL A 248 -1.61 9.40 -22.48
C VAL A 248 -0.17 9.26 -21.97
N GLY A 249 0.04 8.79 -20.75
CA GLY A 249 1.41 8.61 -20.25
C GLY A 249 2.17 7.53 -21.00
N ALA A 250 1.53 6.39 -21.30
CA ALA A 250 2.17 5.34 -22.10
C ALA A 250 2.56 5.83 -23.51
N HIS A 251 1.76 6.69 -24.15
CA HIS A 251 2.07 7.19 -25.50
C HIS A 251 3.25 8.18 -25.52
N TYR A 252 3.34 9.06 -24.52
CA TYR A 252 4.20 10.24 -24.59
C TYR A 252 5.43 10.21 -23.66
N HIS A 253 5.63 9.17 -22.83
CA HIS A 253 6.72 9.16 -21.83
C HIS A 253 8.13 9.17 -22.43
N HIS A 254 8.29 8.89 -23.73
CA HIS A 254 9.56 9.02 -24.47
C HIS A 254 9.67 10.31 -25.31
N GLU A 255 8.70 11.21 -25.21
CA GLU A 255 8.85 12.55 -25.74
C GLU A 255 9.92 13.33 -24.97
N ARG A 256 10.67 14.17 -25.69
CA ARG A 256 11.74 14.98 -25.11
C ARG A 256 11.33 16.44 -25.17
N TYR A 257 11.63 17.19 -24.11
CA TYR A 257 11.22 18.59 -24.00
C TYR A 257 11.63 19.48 -25.19
N ASN A 258 12.74 19.14 -25.88
CA ASN A 258 13.22 19.83 -27.07
C ASN A 258 12.57 19.41 -28.41
N GLY A 259 11.64 18.43 -28.41
CA GLY A 259 10.98 17.91 -29.62
C GLY A 259 11.77 16.84 -30.38
N LYS A 260 12.86 16.30 -29.80
CA LYS A 260 13.65 15.20 -30.40
C LYS A 260 13.26 13.82 -29.86
N GLY A 261 12.12 13.72 -29.18
CA GLY A 261 11.58 12.46 -28.67
C GLY A 261 10.73 11.74 -29.70
N TYR A 262 10.02 10.72 -29.25
CA TYR A 262 9.10 9.92 -30.05
C TYR A 262 7.88 9.55 -29.18
N PRO A 263 6.73 9.19 -29.77
CA PRO A 263 6.48 8.93 -31.20
C PRO A 263 6.14 10.16 -32.07
N ASP A 264 5.62 11.24 -31.49
CA ASP A 264 5.00 12.34 -32.24
C ASP A 264 5.94 13.57 -32.36
N GLY A 265 7.02 13.62 -31.58
CA GLY A 265 8.01 14.70 -31.60
C GLY A 265 7.49 15.98 -30.95
N LEU A 266 6.64 15.84 -29.93
CA LEU A 266 6.06 16.96 -29.21
C LEU A 266 7.13 17.77 -28.46
N LYS A 267 6.93 19.08 -28.36
CA LYS A 267 7.91 20.01 -27.78
C LYS A 267 7.32 20.75 -26.58
N ALA A 268 8.14 20.90 -25.54
CA ALA A 268 7.84 21.63 -24.33
C ALA A 268 6.48 21.24 -23.72
N GLU A 269 5.62 22.22 -23.46
CA GLU A 269 4.31 22.05 -22.82
C GLU A 269 3.27 21.36 -23.72
N MET A 270 3.57 21.14 -25.00
CA MET A 270 2.71 20.28 -25.84
C MET A 270 2.76 18.83 -25.37
N ILE A 271 3.84 18.42 -24.69
CA ILE A 271 3.94 17.11 -24.06
C ILE A 271 3.05 17.12 -22.81
N PRO A 272 2.11 16.16 -22.68
CA PRO A 272 1.28 16.05 -21.49
C PRO A 272 2.10 16.02 -20.21
N GLU A 273 1.64 16.76 -19.19
CA GLU A 273 2.36 16.92 -17.93
C GLU A 273 2.74 15.58 -17.27
N ILE A 274 1.80 14.63 -17.26
CA ILE A 274 2.02 13.28 -16.72
C ILE A 274 3.20 12.56 -17.38
N ALA A 275 3.35 12.72 -18.70
CA ALA A 275 4.43 12.12 -19.45
C ALA A 275 5.77 12.82 -19.19
N ARG A 276 5.75 14.16 -19.02
CA ARG A 276 6.94 14.93 -18.63
C ARG A 276 7.49 14.51 -17.26
N ILE A 277 6.60 14.19 -16.31
CA ILE A 277 6.99 13.67 -14.99
C ILE A 277 7.58 12.25 -15.10
N ILE A 278 6.89 11.37 -15.82
CA ILE A 278 7.32 9.96 -16.01
C ILE A 278 8.69 9.91 -16.70
N ALA A 279 8.92 10.74 -17.73
CA ALA A 279 10.20 10.77 -18.44
C ALA A 279 11.40 11.08 -17.53
N VAL A 280 11.21 11.94 -16.51
CA VAL A 280 12.26 12.24 -15.51
C VAL A 280 12.47 11.06 -14.57
N ALA A 281 11.39 10.44 -14.09
CA ALA A 281 11.44 9.28 -13.20
C ALA A 281 12.06 8.05 -13.87
N ASP A 282 11.68 7.75 -15.11
CA ASP A 282 12.22 6.65 -15.91
C ASP A 282 13.73 6.83 -16.17
N ALA A 283 14.15 8.04 -16.57
CA ALA A 283 15.56 8.33 -16.73
C ALA A 283 16.35 8.20 -15.43
N TYR A 284 15.77 8.61 -14.29
CA TYR A 284 16.42 8.41 -12.99
C TYR A 284 16.55 6.93 -12.64
N ASP A 285 15.49 6.12 -12.79
CA ASP A 285 15.60 4.68 -12.53
C ASP A 285 16.62 4.02 -13.47
N ALA A 286 16.61 4.40 -14.75
CA ALA A 286 17.56 3.90 -15.74
C ALA A 286 19.02 4.22 -15.40
N MET A 287 19.29 5.37 -14.75
CA MET A 287 20.62 5.77 -14.32
C MET A 287 21.05 5.15 -12.99
N THR A 288 20.10 4.79 -12.13
CA THR A 288 20.34 4.37 -10.74
C THR A 288 20.15 2.87 -10.49
N SER A 289 19.57 2.15 -11.45
CA SER A 289 19.44 0.69 -11.44
C SER A 289 20.67 0.01 -12.05
N ASN A 290 20.96 -1.21 -11.57
CA ASN A 290 22.03 -2.02 -12.16
C ASN A 290 21.50 -2.64 -13.46
N ARG A 291 21.95 -2.14 -14.61
CA ARG A 291 21.68 -2.77 -15.90
C ARG A 291 22.84 -3.68 -16.25
N SER A 292 22.59 -4.79 -16.96
CA SER A 292 23.61 -5.84 -17.23
C SER A 292 24.83 -5.40 -18.06
N TYR A 293 24.89 -4.13 -18.44
CA TYR A 293 25.92 -3.50 -19.25
C TYR A 293 26.52 -2.25 -18.59
N ARG A 294 26.02 -1.82 -17.41
CA ARG A 294 26.53 -0.67 -16.65
C ARG A 294 26.04 -0.69 -15.20
N ASP A 295 26.95 -0.51 -14.26
CA ASP A 295 26.62 -0.31 -12.84
C ASP A 295 25.87 1.00 -12.59
N ALA A 296 25.13 1.03 -11.47
CA ALA A 296 24.39 2.20 -11.02
C ALA A 296 25.31 3.43 -10.94
N ILE A 297 24.90 4.51 -11.59
CA ILE A 297 25.66 5.76 -11.63
C ILE A 297 25.63 6.39 -10.22
N PRO A 298 26.75 6.95 -9.73
CA PRO A 298 26.77 7.68 -8.46
C PRO A 298 25.77 8.84 -8.44
N GLN A 299 25.09 9.04 -7.31
CA GLN A 299 23.96 9.99 -7.17
C GLN A 299 24.28 11.41 -7.66
N HIS A 300 25.49 11.89 -7.39
CA HIS A 300 25.91 13.23 -7.81
C HIS A 300 26.07 13.35 -9.33
N VAL A 301 26.50 12.28 -10.02
CA VAL A 301 26.55 12.24 -11.49
C VAL A 301 25.14 12.19 -12.05
N VAL A 302 24.24 11.38 -11.46
CA VAL A 302 22.81 11.35 -11.86
C VAL A 302 22.19 12.74 -11.76
N ARG A 303 22.47 13.43 -10.65
CA ARG A 303 22.05 14.82 -10.45
C ARG A 303 22.60 15.75 -11.54
N GLU A 304 23.88 15.64 -11.88
CA GLU A 304 24.50 16.46 -12.92
C GLU A 304 23.89 16.20 -14.30
N GLU A 305 23.60 14.93 -14.63
CA GLU A 305 22.93 14.56 -15.88
C GLU A 305 21.50 15.11 -15.96
N LEU A 306 20.76 15.12 -14.85
CA LEU A 306 19.45 15.79 -14.78
C LEU A 306 19.56 17.31 -14.98
N VAL A 307 20.62 17.94 -14.44
CA VAL A 307 20.89 19.37 -14.67
C VAL A 307 21.20 19.64 -16.14
N LYS A 308 22.08 18.85 -16.77
CA LYS A 308 22.42 18.97 -18.20
C LYS A 308 21.23 18.71 -19.12
N GLY A 309 20.38 17.74 -18.76
CA GLY A 309 19.19 17.36 -19.50
C GLY A 309 18.02 18.34 -19.34
N SER A 310 18.07 19.23 -18.35
CA SER A 310 17.02 20.23 -18.07
C SER A 310 16.80 21.17 -19.25
N GLY A 311 15.54 21.30 -19.69
CA GLY A 311 15.15 22.11 -20.85
C GLY A 311 15.48 21.49 -22.21
N THR A 312 16.12 20.32 -22.24
CA THR A 312 16.40 19.58 -23.47
C THR A 312 15.69 18.24 -23.50
N GLN A 313 16.11 17.30 -22.67
CA GLN A 313 15.44 16.02 -22.50
C GLN A 313 14.26 16.15 -21.55
N PHE A 314 14.46 16.87 -20.46
CA PHE A 314 13.53 16.95 -19.34
C PHE A 314 12.87 18.33 -19.26
N ASP A 315 11.66 18.34 -18.73
CA ASP A 315 11.03 19.59 -18.29
C ASP A 315 11.86 20.23 -17.17
N PRO A 316 12.22 21.53 -17.27
CA PRO A 316 12.96 22.22 -16.21
C PRO A 316 12.29 22.22 -14.82
N GLU A 317 10.97 22.21 -14.76
CA GLU A 317 10.21 22.15 -13.50
C GLU A 317 10.38 20.79 -12.82
N PHE A 318 10.09 19.70 -13.54
CA PHE A 318 10.15 18.35 -12.97
C PHE A 318 11.58 17.85 -12.76
N ALA A 319 12.51 18.25 -13.62
CA ALA A 319 13.94 18.02 -13.38
C ALA A 319 14.39 18.68 -12.07
N ARG A 320 13.94 19.92 -11.79
CA ARG A 320 14.26 20.61 -10.53
C ARG A 320 13.66 19.90 -9.32
N SER A 321 12.41 19.46 -9.41
CA SER A 321 11.78 18.66 -8.35
C SER A 321 12.58 17.39 -8.07
N MET A 322 13.03 16.69 -9.12
CA MET A 322 13.84 15.48 -8.92
C MET A 322 15.23 15.77 -8.35
N ILE A 323 15.89 16.83 -8.82
CA ILE A 323 17.16 17.29 -8.25
C ILE A 323 16.99 17.65 -6.76
N HIS A 324 15.89 18.31 -6.40
CA HIS A 324 15.61 18.61 -5.00
C HIS A 324 15.40 17.34 -4.17
N LEU A 325 14.68 16.35 -4.69
CA LEU A 325 14.53 15.05 -4.02
C LEU A 325 15.88 14.34 -3.84
N ILE A 326 16.74 14.39 -4.85
CA ILE A 326 18.12 13.87 -4.77
C ILE A 326 18.92 14.61 -3.70
N ASP A 327 18.83 15.94 -3.64
CA ASP A 327 19.53 16.77 -2.66
C ASP A 327 19.05 16.51 -1.23
N LEU A 328 17.78 16.12 -1.06
CA LEU A 328 17.22 15.69 0.22
C LEU A 328 17.58 14.24 0.57
N ASP A 329 17.80 13.39 -0.42
CA ASP A 329 18.24 12.01 -0.25
C ASP A 329 19.75 11.94 0.00
N THR A 330 20.20 12.54 1.09
CA THR A 330 21.62 12.64 1.49
C THR A 330 22.29 11.27 1.71
N GLU A 331 21.50 10.20 1.80
CA GLU A 331 21.95 8.84 2.11
C GLU A 331 21.82 7.89 0.91
N TYR A 332 21.43 8.42 -0.26
CA TYR A 332 21.17 7.71 -1.51
C TYR A 332 20.24 6.48 -1.34
N GLU A 333 19.24 6.59 -0.46
CA GLU A 333 18.30 5.52 -0.15
C GLU A 333 17.32 5.26 -1.28
N MET A 334 17.18 6.20 -2.23
CA MET A 334 16.33 6.04 -3.39
C MET A 334 16.88 5.05 -4.42
N LYS A 335 18.10 4.51 -4.28
CA LYS A 335 18.66 3.52 -5.23
C LYS A 335 18.08 2.10 -5.06
N GLU A 336 18.23 1.29 -6.10
CA GLU A 336 17.94 -0.14 -6.05
C GLU A 336 18.82 -0.85 -5.00
N SER A 337 18.21 -1.69 -4.14
CA SER A 337 18.96 -2.50 -3.18
C SER A 337 19.67 -3.64 -3.89
N ILE A 338 20.97 -3.49 -4.13
CA ILE A 338 21.81 -4.54 -4.72
C ILE A 338 21.87 -5.73 -3.75
N SER A 339 21.23 -6.85 -4.08
CA SER A 339 21.40 -8.13 -3.39
C SER A 339 22.20 -9.11 -4.25
N GLY A 340 23.41 -9.48 -3.81
CA GLY A 340 24.15 -10.62 -4.35
C GLY A 340 24.94 -10.39 -5.65
N VAL A 341 25.74 -9.33 -5.73
CA VAL A 341 26.67 -9.09 -6.86
C VAL A 341 28.03 -9.73 -6.58
N ASN A 342 28.58 -10.41 -7.59
CA ASN A 342 29.99 -10.80 -7.60
C ASN A 342 30.82 -9.60 -8.06
N VAL A 343 31.65 -9.07 -7.18
CA VAL A 343 32.39 -7.79 -7.37
C VAL A 343 33.80 -8.04 -7.93
N ALA A 344 34.22 -9.30 -8.06
CA ALA A 344 35.48 -9.69 -8.68
C ALA A 344 35.28 -10.12 -10.14
N ASN A 345 36.32 -9.96 -10.96
CA ASN A 345 36.38 -10.54 -12.30
C ASN A 345 36.26 -12.07 -12.24
N ALA A 346 35.88 -12.70 -13.37
CA ALA A 346 35.68 -14.14 -13.46
C ALA A 346 36.89 -14.98 -12.97
N ASP A 347 38.09 -14.40 -13.00
CA ASP A 347 39.37 -15.04 -12.63
C ASP A 347 39.84 -14.75 -11.19
N GLY A 348 39.07 -13.99 -10.39
CA GLY A 348 39.47 -13.54 -9.06
C GLY A 348 40.40 -12.31 -9.07
N LEU A 349 40.92 -11.93 -7.90
CA LEU A 349 41.86 -10.81 -7.73
C LEU A 349 43.25 -11.33 -7.39
N ARG A 350 44.28 -10.81 -8.05
CA ARG A 350 45.68 -11.13 -7.71
C ARG A 350 46.28 -10.10 -6.75
N CYS A 351 46.63 -10.53 -5.55
CA CYS A 351 47.14 -9.67 -4.48
C CYS A 351 48.68 -9.65 -4.43
N ASP A 352 49.32 -9.27 -5.55
CA ASP A 352 50.79 -9.24 -5.65
C ASP A 352 51.37 -7.91 -5.15
N GLN A 353 50.74 -6.79 -5.54
CA GLN A 353 51.11 -5.42 -5.16
C GLN A 353 49.86 -4.63 -4.80
N ILE A 354 49.97 -3.76 -3.79
CA ILE A 354 48.86 -2.88 -3.39
C ILE A 354 48.51 -1.98 -4.58
N TYR A 355 47.21 -1.88 -4.88
CA TYR A 355 46.63 -1.12 -6.00
C TYR A 355 46.85 -1.69 -7.41
N HIS A 356 47.51 -2.85 -7.55
CA HIS A 356 47.71 -3.46 -8.88
C HIS A 356 46.43 -4.08 -9.44
N ASP A 357 45.64 -4.72 -8.58
CA ASP A 357 44.35 -5.30 -8.92
C ASP A 357 43.34 -4.83 -7.87
N CYS A 358 42.31 -4.09 -8.29
CA CYS A 358 41.30 -3.52 -7.40
C CYS A 358 39.92 -3.82 -7.96
N THR A 359 39.01 -4.21 -7.07
CA THR A 359 37.60 -4.26 -7.42
C THR A 359 37.04 -2.86 -7.53
N GLU A 360 35.88 -2.77 -8.17
CA GLU A 360 35.03 -1.60 -7.99
C GLU A 360 34.64 -1.40 -6.52
N GLY A 361 34.43 -0.14 -6.14
CA GLY A 361 34.07 0.23 -4.78
C GLY A 361 32.65 -0.21 -4.40
N ILE A 362 32.50 -0.77 -3.20
CA ILE A 362 31.19 -1.05 -2.63
C ILE A 362 30.76 0.12 -1.75
N CYS A 363 29.69 0.81 -2.15
CA CYS A 363 29.15 1.93 -1.39
C CYS A 363 28.67 1.48 0.02
N ILE A 364 29.24 2.08 1.06
CA ILE A 364 28.88 1.81 2.46
C ILE A 364 27.72 2.72 2.88
N THR A 365 26.62 2.12 3.36
CA THR A 365 25.40 2.83 3.79
C THR A 365 25.09 2.55 5.26
N ARG A 366 23.97 3.05 5.79
CA ARG A 366 23.45 2.68 7.13
C ARG A 366 22.94 1.25 7.22
N LYS A 367 22.66 0.60 6.08
CA LYS A 367 22.37 -0.84 6.03
C LYS A 367 23.70 -1.60 6.00
N ARG A 368 23.73 -2.73 6.70
CA ARG A 368 24.91 -3.60 6.78
C ARG A 368 25.22 -4.16 5.39
N SER A 369 26.32 -3.70 4.79
CA SER A 369 26.90 -4.32 3.60
C SER A 369 27.72 -5.53 4.03
N VAL A 370 27.54 -6.67 3.36
CA VAL A 370 28.26 -7.92 3.68
C VAL A 370 28.95 -8.42 2.42
N VAL A 371 30.28 -8.56 2.51
CA VAL A 371 31.13 -9.12 1.47
C VAL A 371 31.71 -10.43 1.98
N ARG A 372 31.66 -11.48 1.17
CA ARG A 372 32.29 -12.76 1.47
C ARG A 372 33.43 -12.99 0.48
N ILE A 373 34.61 -13.30 1.00
CA ILE A 373 35.82 -13.51 0.19
C ILE A 373 36.41 -14.86 0.56
N CYS A 374 36.95 -15.56 -0.43
CA CYS A 374 37.80 -16.73 -0.26
C CYS A 374 39.20 -16.36 -0.75
N SER A 375 40.22 -16.53 0.11
CA SER A 375 41.62 -16.28 -0.23
C SER A 375 42.37 -17.60 -0.36
N ILE A 376 43.22 -17.73 -1.38
CA ILE A 376 44.05 -18.90 -1.64
C ILE A 376 45.48 -18.38 -1.85
N PRO A 377 46.48 -18.84 -1.07
CA PRO A 377 47.87 -18.45 -1.28
C PRO A 377 48.44 -19.08 -2.56
N ASP A 378 49.31 -18.35 -3.27
CA ASP A 378 50.05 -18.87 -4.42
C ASP A 378 51.12 -19.88 -3.99
N GLU A 379 51.51 -20.78 -4.90
CA GLU A 379 52.51 -21.84 -4.63
C GLU A 379 53.84 -21.25 -4.13
N GLY A 380 54.22 -21.59 -2.89
CA GLY A 380 55.51 -21.21 -2.30
C GLY A 380 55.47 -19.99 -1.37
N PHE A 381 54.30 -19.39 -1.14
CA PHE A 381 54.09 -18.32 -0.15
C PHE A 381 53.33 -18.85 1.07
N GLU A 382 53.66 -18.34 2.26
CA GLU A 382 52.85 -18.58 3.47
C GLU A 382 51.64 -17.63 3.50
N GLU A 383 50.53 -18.09 4.08
CA GLU A 383 49.25 -17.35 4.14
C GLU A 383 49.36 -15.95 4.77
N ASP A 384 50.34 -15.73 5.66
CA ASP A 384 50.52 -14.47 6.40
C ASP A 384 51.38 -13.44 5.65
N GLU A 385 52.04 -13.81 4.53
CA GLU A 385 52.96 -12.92 3.82
C GLU A 385 52.26 -11.91 2.89
N SER A 386 51.12 -12.28 2.29
CA SER A 386 50.30 -11.38 1.47
C SER A 386 48.81 -11.62 1.73
N LEU A 387 48.19 -10.66 2.43
CA LEU A 387 46.75 -10.67 2.71
C LEU A 387 46.03 -9.58 1.91
N PRO A 388 44.80 -9.85 1.44
CA PRO A 388 43.96 -8.82 0.85
C PRO A 388 43.80 -7.62 1.78
N THR A 389 43.67 -6.44 1.19
CA THR A 389 43.51 -5.18 1.93
C THR A 389 42.21 -4.51 1.50
N VAL A 390 41.40 -4.11 2.47
CA VAL A 390 40.20 -3.31 2.26
C VAL A 390 40.60 -1.84 2.28
N ILE A 391 40.30 -1.12 1.20
CA ILE A 391 40.54 0.31 1.10
C ILE A 391 39.23 1.04 1.37
N VAL A 392 39.22 1.93 2.35
CA VAL A 392 38.09 2.84 2.63
C VAL A 392 38.45 4.19 2.04
N TYR A 393 37.65 4.65 1.09
CA TYR A 393 37.90 5.88 0.34
C TYR A 393 36.61 6.58 -0.06
N ASP A 394 36.73 7.84 -0.48
CA ASP A 394 35.72 8.59 -1.22
C ASP A 394 36.24 8.88 -2.63
N SER A 395 35.36 8.81 -3.64
CA SER A 395 35.66 9.13 -5.04
C SER A 395 34.37 9.37 -5.80
N LEU A 396 34.41 10.22 -6.82
CA LEU A 396 33.24 10.47 -7.67
C LEU A 396 32.92 9.30 -8.61
N ASP A 397 33.92 8.55 -9.05
CA ASP A 397 33.77 7.46 -10.01
C ASP A 397 33.69 6.06 -9.38
N GLY A 398 33.81 5.96 -8.06
CA GLY A 398 33.75 4.69 -7.34
C GLY A 398 34.98 3.80 -7.55
N GLN A 399 36.11 4.41 -7.92
CA GLN A 399 37.38 3.71 -8.16
C GLN A 399 38.52 4.26 -7.29
N VAL A 400 39.52 3.40 -7.09
CA VAL A 400 40.73 3.72 -6.31
C VAL A 400 41.77 4.35 -7.24
N HIS A 401 42.27 5.53 -6.89
CA HIS A 401 43.27 6.26 -7.68
C HIS A 401 44.60 6.39 -6.92
N PRO A 402 45.52 5.41 -7.02
CA PRO A 402 46.78 5.42 -6.29
C PRO A 402 47.72 6.54 -6.79
N GLY A 403 48.31 7.30 -5.87
CA GLY A 403 49.33 8.31 -6.16
C GLY A 403 48.80 9.73 -6.45
N GLU A 404 47.49 9.91 -6.57
CA GLU A 404 46.83 11.21 -6.65
C GLU A 404 46.00 11.46 -5.39
N GLU A 405 46.66 11.60 -4.23
CA GLU A 405 46.01 11.83 -2.92
C GLU A 405 45.01 13.01 -2.90
N LYS A 406 45.02 13.85 -3.94
CA LYS A 406 44.00 14.85 -4.25
C LYS A 406 43.83 15.01 -5.76
N ASN A 407 43.26 14.01 -6.43
CA ASN A 407 42.63 14.32 -7.70
C ASN A 407 41.41 15.22 -7.42
N LYS A 408 41.59 16.54 -7.56
CA LYS A 408 40.54 17.54 -7.29
C LYS A 408 39.33 17.38 -8.20
N ASP A 409 39.53 16.81 -9.38
CA ASP A 409 38.49 16.62 -10.37
C ASP A 409 37.63 15.40 -10.03
N LEU A 410 38.20 14.38 -9.38
CA LEU A 410 37.50 13.16 -8.93
C LEU A 410 37.15 13.14 -7.44
N LEU A 411 37.51 14.19 -6.69
CA LEU A 411 37.38 14.28 -5.22
C LEU A 411 37.87 13.02 -4.49
N TYR A 412 38.91 12.36 -5.01
CA TYR A 412 39.45 11.14 -4.42
C TYR A 412 40.08 11.43 -3.05
N CYS A 413 39.68 10.68 -2.02
CA CYS A 413 40.25 10.76 -0.68
C CYS A 413 40.31 9.36 -0.03
N GLU A 414 41.52 8.87 0.22
CA GLU A 414 41.73 7.60 0.93
C GLU A 414 41.69 7.84 2.46
N TYR A 415 40.77 7.17 3.14
CA TYR A 415 40.58 7.26 4.59
C TYR A 415 41.44 6.26 5.34
N ALA A 416 41.40 4.98 4.96
CA ALA A 416 42.18 3.94 5.64
C ALA A 416 42.36 2.71 4.76
N ARG A 417 43.42 1.95 5.05
CA ARG A 417 43.65 0.61 4.52
C ARG A 417 43.61 -0.38 5.67
N ILE A 418 42.76 -1.40 5.55
CA ILE A 418 42.51 -2.41 6.59
C ILE A 418 42.91 -3.76 6.02
N ARG A 419 44.02 -4.33 6.50
CA ARG A 419 44.42 -5.71 6.18
C ARG A 419 43.51 -6.69 6.91
N LEU A 420 43.32 -7.88 6.34
CA LEU A 420 42.40 -8.89 6.90
C LEU A 420 42.88 -9.54 8.23
N ASP A 421 44.13 -9.30 8.62
CA ASP A 421 44.71 -9.63 9.93
C ASP A 421 44.41 -8.58 11.02
N GLY A 422 43.72 -7.48 10.66
CA GLY A 422 43.37 -6.39 11.56
C GLY A 422 44.40 -5.25 11.61
N GLU A 423 45.49 -5.31 10.85
CA GLU A 423 46.42 -4.18 10.71
C GLU A 423 45.75 -3.04 9.93
N VAL A 424 45.81 -1.82 10.47
CA VAL A 424 45.21 -0.63 9.86
C VAL A 424 46.28 0.40 9.57
N VAL A 425 46.36 0.84 8.31
CA VAL A 425 47.16 1.99 7.88
C VAL A 425 46.23 3.19 7.72
N GLU A 426 46.45 4.19 8.55
CA GLU A 426 45.64 5.41 8.55
C GLU A 426 45.98 6.31 7.36
N GLY A 427 44.94 6.83 6.70
CA GLY A 427 45.02 7.89 5.71
C GLY A 427 44.41 9.18 6.26
N HIS A 428 43.35 9.69 5.63
CA HIS A 428 42.70 10.97 5.98
C HIS A 428 41.59 10.84 7.04
N VAL A 429 41.83 10.08 8.10
CA VAL A 429 40.85 9.84 9.18
C VAL A 429 41.18 10.70 10.40
N ARG A 430 40.16 11.21 11.12
CA ARG A 430 40.39 12.00 12.34
C ARG A 430 40.69 11.13 13.54
N LYS A 431 40.05 9.96 13.60
CA LYS A 431 40.25 8.99 14.68
C LYS A 431 39.94 7.56 14.21
N THR A 432 40.83 6.65 14.58
CA THR A 432 40.65 5.20 14.37
C THR A 432 40.53 4.50 15.72
N GLU A 433 39.65 3.51 15.82
CA GLU A 433 39.57 2.59 16.96
C GLU A 433 39.47 1.15 16.46
N VAL A 434 40.40 0.28 16.89
CA VAL A 434 40.44 -1.14 16.53
C VAL A 434 40.10 -1.98 17.75
N ARG A 435 39.18 -2.94 17.59
CA ARG A 435 38.76 -3.90 18.62
C ARG A 435 38.89 -5.32 18.10
N GLU A 436 39.67 -6.15 18.80
CA GLU A 436 39.75 -7.59 18.55
C GLU A 436 38.76 -8.33 19.44
N PHE A 437 38.11 -9.34 18.87
CA PHE A 437 37.14 -10.20 19.54
C PHE A 437 37.52 -11.67 19.30
N ASP A 438 37.57 -12.45 20.38
CA ASP A 438 37.68 -13.92 20.28
C ASP A 438 36.37 -14.49 19.74
N VAL A 439 36.46 -15.28 18.68
CA VAL A 439 35.27 -15.85 18.03
C VAL A 439 34.87 -17.16 18.70
N GLY A 440 33.70 -17.18 19.34
CA GLY A 440 32.98 -18.39 19.70
C GLY A 440 31.86 -18.69 18.69
N MET A 441 32.13 -19.64 17.77
CA MET A 441 31.21 -20.39 16.89
C MET A 441 30.58 -19.79 15.60
N GLU A 442 30.55 -20.69 14.61
CA GLU A 442 29.71 -20.91 13.41
C GLU A 442 29.58 -19.79 12.36
N ILE A 443 30.43 -19.88 11.32
CA ILE A 443 30.12 -19.33 9.99
C ILE A 443 29.01 -20.22 9.39
N GLU A 444 27.75 -19.80 9.46
CA GLU A 444 26.64 -20.49 8.78
C GLU A 444 26.95 -20.60 7.27
N SER A 445 27.13 -21.84 6.81
CA SER A 445 27.36 -22.20 5.42
C SER A 445 26.04 -22.14 4.62
N SER A 446 25.64 -20.94 4.22
CA SER A 446 24.62 -20.78 3.16
C SER A 446 25.30 -20.66 1.80
N GLY A 447 25.46 -21.81 1.13
CA GLY A 447 25.59 -22.01 -0.33
C GLY A 447 26.80 -21.37 -1.06
N GLU A 448 27.83 -22.19 -1.28
CA GLU A 448 28.89 -22.22 -2.34
C GLU A 448 29.57 -20.92 -2.85
N PRO A 449 30.90 -20.94 -3.13
CA PRO A 449 31.59 -21.97 -3.92
C PRO A 449 32.35 -23.02 -3.10
N ASP A 450 32.34 -24.24 -3.65
CA ASP A 450 33.29 -25.30 -3.38
C ASP A 450 34.72 -24.81 -3.70
N ALA A 451 35.44 -24.36 -2.69
CA ALA A 451 36.89 -24.25 -2.72
C ALA A 451 37.40 -24.86 -1.40
N ALA A 452 37.64 -26.17 -1.42
CA ALA A 452 38.00 -26.96 -0.25
C ALA A 452 39.38 -26.63 0.35
N SER A 453 40.07 -25.57 -0.11
CA SER A 453 41.45 -25.24 0.31
C SER A 453 41.73 -23.75 0.57
N GLY A 454 40.73 -22.87 0.66
CA GLY A 454 40.94 -21.43 0.86
C GLY A 454 40.35 -20.90 2.18
N GLN A 455 40.98 -19.88 2.77
CA GLN A 455 40.48 -19.23 3.99
C GLN A 455 39.33 -18.29 3.66
N LYS A 456 38.24 -18.40 4.42
CA LYS A 456 37.02 -17.61 4.23
C LYS A 456 37.00 -16.40 5.15
N TYR A 457 36.68 -15.26 4.56
CA TYR A 457 36.50 -13.99 5.25
C TYR A 457 35.11 -13.44 5.03
N LYS A 458 34.55 -12.84 6.07
CA LYS A 458 33.31 -12.07 6.03
C LYS A 458 33.62 -10.64 6.45
N ILE A 459 33.45 -9.71 5.53
CA ILE A 459 33.64 -8.28 5.75
C ILE A 459 32.28 -7.63 5.83
N GLU A 460 32.06 -6.85 6.87
CA GLU A 460 30.79 -6.17 7.12
C GLU A 460 31.05 -4.70 7.33
N ALA A 461 30.42 -3.85 6.52
CA ALA A 461 30.61 -2.42 6.62
C ALA A 461 29.27 -1.74 6.87
N VAL A 462 29.27 -0.76 7.78
CA VAL A 462 28.14 0.12 8.02
C VAL A 462 28.63 1.53 8.29
N ARG A 463 27.95 2.50 7.68
CA ARG A 463 28.19 3.92 7.89
C ARG A 463 27.11 4.47 8.80
N ASN A 464 27.50 5.28 9.78
CA ASN A 464 26.59 6.07 10.59
C ASN A 464 27.10 7.51 10.65
N ARG A 465 26.47 8.40 9.88
CA ARG A 465 26.91 9.80 9.69
C ARG A 465 28.37 9.83 9.20
N ASP A 466 29.25 10.42 10.01
CA ASP A 466 30.68 10.59 9.71
C ASP A 466 31.51 9.37 10.14
N HIS A 467 30.89 8.35 10.74
CA HIS A 467 31.60 7.17 11.22
C HIS A 467 31.38 5.99 10.30
N VAL A 468 32.42 5.21 10.06
CA VAL A 468 32.37 3.94 9.34
C VAL A 468 32.86 2.85 10.27
N LEU A 469 32.05 1.81 10.45
CA LEU A 469 32.46 0.57 11.12
C LEU A 469 32.68 -0.49 10.05
N VAL A 470 33.91 -1.00 9.96
CA VAL A 470 34.28 -2.16 9.16
C VAL A 470 34.61 -3.30 10.11
N THR A 471 33.92 -4.43 9.95
CA THR A 471 34.14 -5.64 10.72
C THR A 471 34.67 -6.73 9.80
N VAL A 472 35.85 -7.26 10.09
CA VAL A 472 36.45 -8.39 9.38
C VAL A 472 36.35 -9.61 10.28
N SER A 473 35.73 -10.69 9.80
CA SER A 473 35.62 -11.95 10.52
C SER A 473 36.22 -13.09 9.69
N SER A 474 37.10 -13.88 10.30
CA SER A 474 37.62 -15.15 9.79
C SER A 474 37.18 -16.30 10.71
N GLU A 475 37.54 -17.53 10.38
CA GLU A 475 37.26 -18.70 11.24
C GLU A 475 37.88 -18.61 12.64
N LYS A 476 38.99 -17.87 12.79
CA LYS A 476 39.77 -17.82 14.03
C LYS A 476 39.61 -16.51 14.79
N LYS A 477 39.35 -15.40 14.10
CA LYS A 477 39.44 -14.05 14.66
C LYS A 477 38.41 -13.09 14.10
N LYS A 478 38.04 -12.09 14.88
CA LYS A 478 37.15 -11.00 14.45
C LYS A 478 37.69 -9.66 14.89
N TYR A 479 37.75 -8.73 13.95
CA TYR A 479 38.23 -7.37 14.16
C TYR A 479 37.13 -6.38 13.79
N GLY A 480 36.93 -5.36 14.62
CA GLY A 480 36.10 -4.20 14.32
C GLY A 480 36.96 -2.95 14.26
N VAL A 481 36.93 -2.25 13.13
CA VAL A 481 37.63 -0.99 12.89
C VAL A 481 36.60 0.12 12.75
N ILE A 482 36.67 1.13 13.62
CA ILE A 482 35.84 2.32 13.57
C ILE A 482 36.70 3.48 13.05
N LEU A 483 36.25 4.14 11.99
CA LEU A 483 36.86 5.30 11.36
C LEU A 483 35.92 6.51 11.54
N ALA A 484 36.44 7.70 11.86
CA ALA A 484 35.67 8.93 12.13
C ALA A 484 36.29 10.23 11.57
#